data_AF-A0A5A8AEL0-F1
#
_entry.id   AF-A0A5A8AEL0-F1
#
_cell.length_a   1.000
_cell.length_b   1.000
_cell.length_c   1.000
_cell.angle_alpha   90.00
_cell.angle_beta   90.00
_cell.angle_gamma   90.00
#
_symmetry.space_group_name_H-M   'P 1'
#
loop_
_entity.id
_entity.type
_entity.pdbx_description
1 polymer ?
#
loop_
_entity_poly.entity_id
_entity_poly.type
_entity_poly.pdbx_seq_one_letter_code
_entity_poly.pdbx_strand_id
1 'polypeptide(L)'
;MNIGEYIQEKMSLWSVEYSDSMIAIELSRIGLSASESMSGEINLDLFWYNVIPEIILMPNSVSEGGYSVSYDKEALLKYYSLIAGNLGKPDRFASNTITDITAKWG
;
A
#
# COMPACT_ATOMS: atom_id res chain seq x y z
N MET A 1 10.64 -13.88 12.71
CA MET A 1 9.81 -12.82 12.14
C MET A 1 8.48 -13.42 11.73
N ASN A 2 7.40 -12.98 12.35
CA ASN A 2 6.04 -13.32 11.93
C ASN A 2 5.53 -12.31 10.89
N ILE A 3 4.37 -12.59 10.27
CA ILE A 3 3.78 -11.72 9.25
C ILE A 3 3.52 -10.31 9.81
N GLY A 4 3.01 -10.20 11.04
CA GLY A 4 2.72 -8.92 11.68
C GLY A 4 3.97 -8.05 11.86
N GLU A 5 5.04 -8.62 12.39
CA GLU A 5 6.37 -8.00 12.55
C GLU A 5 6.91 -7.54 11.19
N TYR A 6 6.82 -8.38 10.16
CA TYR A 6 7.27 -8.02 8.81
C TYR A 6 6.49 -6.82 8.25
N ILE A 7 5.16 -6.80 8.42
CA ILE A 7 4.32 -5.69 7.96
C ILE A 7 4.65 -4.42 8.74
N GLN A 8 4.81 -4.49 10.07
CA GLN A 8 5.20 -3.35 10.89
C GLN A 8 6.54 -2.77 10.48
N GLU A 9 7.56 -3.61 10.24
CA GLU A 9 8.86 -3.15 9.75
C GLU A 9 8.74 -2.46 8.40
N LYS A 10 7.93 -3.01 7.48
CA LYS A 10 7.72 -2.41 6.15
C LYS A 10 6.94 -1.10 6.20
N MET A 11 5.92 -0.99 7.05
CA MET A 11 5.20 0.27 7.30
C MET A 11 6.13 1.32 7.93
N SER A 12 7.03 0.90 8.83
CA SER A 12 8.02 1.78 9.46
C SER A 12 9.02 2.34 8.44
N LEU A 13 9.38 1.58 7.40
CA LEU A 13 10.18 2.11 6.27
C LEU A 13 9.48 3.27 5.55
N TRP A 14 8.15 3.28 5.56
CA TRP A 14 7.34 4.37 5.04
C TRP A 14 6.97 5.40 6.11
N SER A 15 7.47 5.28 7.34
CA SER A 15 7.09 6.12 8.48
C SER A 15 5.59 6.11 8.79
N VAL A 16 4.89 5.03 8.43
CA VAL A 16 3.45 4.85 8.66
C VAL A 16 3.26 4.15 9.99
N GLU A 17 2.57 4.79 10.92
CA GLU A 17 2.07 4.11 12.11
C GLU A 17 0.73 3.46 11.79
N TYR A 18 0.69 2.13 11.85
CA TYR A 18 -0.52 1.34 11.62
C TYR A 18 -0.70 0.38 12.78
N SER A 19 -1.90 0.29 13.36
CA SER A 19 -2.09 -0.49 14.59
C SER A 19 -2.06 -1.99 14.33
N ASP A 20 -1.51 -2.76 15.27
CA ASP A 20 -1.48 -4.23 15.19
C ASP A 20 -2.88 -4.85 15.02
N SER A 21 -3.88 -4.25 15.65
CA SER A 21 -5.29 -4.66 15.51
C SER A 21 -5.80 -4.51 14.08
N MET A 22 -5.44 -3.41 13.40
CA MET A 22 -5.83 -3.20 12.00
C MET A 22 -5.09 -4.17 11.08
N ILE A 23 -3.80 -4.43 11.30
CA ILE A 23 -3.04 -5.44 10.56
C ILE A 23 -3.71 -6.81 10.70
N ALA A 24 -4.05 -7.23 11.92
CA ALA A 24 -4.68 -8.52 12.16
C ALA A 24 -6.05 -8.65 11.46
N ILE A 25 -6.86 -7.58 11.47
CA ILE A 25 -8.15 -7.56 10.76
C ILE A 25 -7.95 -7.69 9.25
N GLU A 26 -7.06 -6.92 8.65
CA GLU A 26 -6.81 -6.95 7.20
C GLU A 26 -6.19 -8.28 6.75
N LEU A 27 -5.29 -8.86 7.56
CA LEU A 27 -4.76 -10.20 7.31
C LEU A 27 -5.86 -11.28 7.36
N SER A 28 -6.77 -11.19 8.32
CA SER A 28 -7.88 -12.15 8.42
C SER A 28 -8.79 -12.15 7.19
N ARG A 29 -8.95 -10.99 6.53
CA ARG A 29 -9.74 -10.85 5.28
C ARG A 29 -9.12 -11.59 4.10
N ILE A 30 -7.81 -11.84 4.15
CA ILE A 30 -7.08 -12.59 3.12
C ILE A 30 -6.72 -14.01 3.57
N GLY A 31 -7.26 -14.46 4.70
CA GLY A 31 -7.06 -15.81 5.23
C GLY A 31 -5.71 -16.05 5.88
N LEU A 32 -5.01 -14.98 6.31
CA LEU A 32 -3.74 -15.05 7.02
C LEU A 32 -3.89 -14.55 8.47
N SER A 33 -2.93 -14.90 9.32
CA SER A 33 -2.81 -14.45 10.70
C SER A 33 -1.47 -13.76 10.92
N ALA A 34 -1.49 -12.66 11.68
CA ALA A 34 -0.30 -11.90 12.05
C ALA A 34 0.76 -12.76 12.78
N SER A 35 0.33 -13.81 13.49
CA SER A 35 1.21 -14.70 14.25
C SER A 35 1.88 -15.78 13.40
N GLU A 36 1.50 -15.95 12.13
CA GLU A 36 2.12 -16.94 11.25
C GLU A 36 3.58 -16.57 10.94
N SER A 37 4.43 -17.57 10.77
CA SER A 37 5.84 -17.35 10.43
C SER A 37 5.95 -16.84 9.01
N MET A 38 6.68 -15.74 8.81
CA MET A 38 6.90 -15.20 7.47
C MET A 38 7.81 -16.14 6.66
N SER A 39 7.41 -16.48 5.44
CA SER A 39 8.14 -17.33 4.51
C SER A 39 8.03 -16.78 3.08
N GLY A 40 8.91 -17.22 2.17
CA GLY A 40 8.90 -16.74 0.78
C GLY A 40 7.66 -17.16 -0.03
N GLU A 41 6.86 -18.09 0.48
CA GLU A 41 5.62 -18.55 -0.16
C GLU A 41 4.41 -17.67 0.20
N ILE A 42 4.52 -16.86 1.25
CA ILE A 42 3.45 -15.99 1.71
C ILE A 42 3.37 -14.76 0.81
N ASN A 43 2.28 -14.65 0.07
CA ASN A 43 1.98 -13.50 -0.77
C ASN A 43 1.13 -12.48 0.02
N LEU A 44 1.68 -11.28 0.23
CA LEU A 44 1.00 -10.16 0.90
C LEU A 44 0.49 -9.09 -0.08
N ASP A 45 0.57 -9.31 -1.38
CA ASP A 45 0.15 -8.34 -2.41
C ASP A 45 -1.31 -7.94 -2.21
N LEU A 46 -2.19 -8.88 -1.89
CA LEU A 46 -3.61 -8.58 -1.65
C LEU A 46 -3.81 -7.73 -0.38
N PHE A 47 -3.01 -7.95 0.66
CA PHE A 47 -3.01 -7.09 1.85
C PHE A 47 -2.61 -5.66 1.48
N TRP A 48 -1.49 -5.50 0.78
CA TRP A 48 -0.99 -4.19 0.38
C TRP A 48 -1.94 -3.46 -0.57
N TYR A 49 -2.58 -4.19 -1.50
CA TYR A 49 -3.61 -3.63 -2.38
C TYR A 49 -4.80 -3.04 -1.61
N ASN A 50 -5.18 -3.64 -0.48
CA ASN A 50 -6.30 -3.16 0.33
C ASN A 50 -5.90 -1.97 1.22
N VAL A 51 -4.70 -2.00 1.80
CA VAL A 51 -4.27 -1.03 2.83
C VAL A 51 -3.63 0.24 2.25
N ILE A 52 -2.84 0.14 1.17
CA ILE A 52 -2.12 1.29 0.61
C ILE A 52 -3.04 2.46 0.22
N PRO A 53 -4.24 2.25 -0.37
CA PRO A 53 -5.15 3.35 -0.66
C PRO A 53 -5.50 4.19 0.57
N GLU A 54 -5.68 3.56 1.73
CA GLU A 54 -6.00 4.26 2.98
C GLU A 54 -4.80 5.08 3.46
N ILE A 55 -3.60 4.52 3.39
CA ILE A 55 -2.34 5.21 3.74
C ILE A 55 -2.12 6.44 2.86
N ILE A 56 -2.31 6.33 1.55
CA ILE A 56 -2.11 7.46 0.62
C ILE A 56 -3.08 8.61 0.91
N LEU A 57 -4.29 8.28 1.34
CA LEU A 57 -5.33 9.24 1.71
C LEU A 57 -5.14 9.83 3.12
N MET A 58 -4.22 9.31 3.94
CA MET A 58 -3.88 9.92 5.22
C MET A 58 -3.29 11.34 5.02
N PRO A 59 -3.63 12.29 5.92
CA PRO A 59 -3.09 13.63 5.87
C PRO A 59 -1.56 13.63 6.00
N ASN A 60 -0.89 14.42 5.17
CA ASN A 60 0.58 14.51 5.07
C ASN A 60 1.28 15.00 6.35
N SER A 61 0.55 15.51 7.34
CA SER A 61 1.14 16.13 8.52
C SER A 61 0.18 16.09 9.70
N VAL A 62 0.59 15.41 10.76
CA VAL A 62 0.17 15.75 12.12
C VAL A 62 1.30 16.59 12.71
N SER A 63 1.14 17.92 12.71
CA SER A 63 2.10 18.80 13.38
C SER A 63 1.86 18.77 14.88
N GLU A 64 2.56 17.89 15.59
CA GLU A 64 2.86 18.07 17.00
C GLU A 64 4.38 18.26 17.16
N GLY A 65 4.80 19.43 17.64
CA GLY A 65 6.18 19.63 18.12
C GLY A 65 7.29 19.83 17.08
N GLY A 66 6.99 20.13 15.81
CA GLY A 66 8.02 20.54 14.82
C GLY A 66 8.66 19.40 14.02
N TYR A 67 8.14 18.18 14.13
CA TYR A 67 8.49 17.07 13.22
C TYR A 67 7.47 16.99 12.08
N SER A 68 7.94 16.95 10.84
CA SER A 68 7.12 16.68 9.66
C SER A 68 7.51 15.31 9.12
N VAL A 69 6.61 14.33 9.22
CA VAL A 69 6.76 13.06 8.53
C VAL A 69 6.31 13.28 7.09
N SER A 70 7.26 13.40 6.17
CA SER A 70 6.98 13.53 4.73
C SER A 70 7.05 12.15 4.08
N TYR A 71 5.90 11.57 3.77
CA TYR A 71 5.77 10.32 3.02
C TYR A 71 6.11 10.55 1.55
N ASP A 72 6.93 9.68 0.94
CA ASP A 72 7.06 9.64 -0.52
C ASP A 72 5.81 8.97 -1.13
N LYS A 73 4.76 9.78 -1.29
CA LYS A 73 3.48 9.34 -1.87
C LYS A 73 3.64 8.83 -3.30
N GLU A 74 4.62 9.33 -4.06
CA GLU A 74 4.85 8.84 -5.42
C GLU A 74 5.40 7.42 -5.43
N ALA A 75 6.32 7.10 -4.51
CA ALA A 75 6.83 5.73 -4.38
C ALA A 75 5.74 4.73 -3.97
N LEU A 76 4.88 5.12 -3.02
CA LEU A 76 3.72 4.30 -2.61
C LEU A 76 2.71 4.09 -3.74
N LEU A 77 2.43 5.14 -4.53
CA LEU A 77 1.57 5.05 -5.70
C LEU A 77 2.14 4.07 -6.75
N LYS A 78 3.44 4.16 -7.08
CA LYS A 78 4.09 3.24 -8.01
C LYS A 78 4.06 1.80 -7.49
N TYR A 79 4.27 1.59 -6.20
CA TYR A 79 4.19 0.27 -5.57
C TYR A 79 2.76 -0.29 -5.66
N TYR A 80 1.75 0.53 -5.40
CA TYR A 80 0.35 0.15 -5.55
C TYR A 80 0.00 -0.24 -6.99
N SER A 81 0.41 0.55 -7.99
CA SER A 81 0.21 0.25 -9.40
C SER A 81 0.82 -1.10 -9.81
N LEU A 82 2.04 -1.39 -9.31
CA LEU A 82 2.72 -2.66 -9.55
C LEU A 82 1.92 -3.84 -8.98
N ILE A 83 1.49 -3.74 -7.73
CA ILE A 83 0.68 -4.77 -7.07
C ILE A 83 -0.65 -4.97 -7.78
N ALA A 84 -1.33 -3.88 -8.15
CA ALA A 84 -2.60 -3.95 -8.88
C ALA A 84 -2.43 -4.73 -10.20
N GLY A 85 -1.35 -4.46 -10.93
CA GLY A 85 -0.97 -5.21 -12.13
C GLY A 85 -0.73 -6.70 -11.87
N ASN A 86 0.06 -7.04 -10.85
CA ASN A 86 0.36 -8.44 -10.48
C ASN A 86 -0.89 -9.23 -10.09
N LEU A 87 -1.86 -8.58 -9.44
CA LEU A 87 -3.12 -9.18 -9.01
C LEU A 87 -4.20 -9.18 -10.11
N GLY A 88 -3.94 -8.56 -11.28
CA GLY A 88 -4.96 -8.34 -12.31
C GLY A 88 -6.13 -7.46 -11.84
N LYS A 89 -5.87 -6.55 -10.89
CA LYS A 89 -6.87 -5.65 -10.29
C LYS A 89 -6.74 -4.23 -10.85
N PRO A 90 -7.83 -3.43 -10.83
CA PRO A 90 -7.76 -2.06 -11.29
C PRO A 90 -6.86 -1.22 -10.36
N ASP A 91 -5.99 -0.44 -10.97
CA ASP A 91 -5.28 0.64 -10.30
C ASP A 91 -6.22 1.85 -10.16
N ARG A 92 -6.62 2.14 -8.92
CA ARG A 92 -7.54 3.23 -8.57
C ARG A 92 -6.90 4.63 -8.60
N PHE A 93 -5.58 4.71 -8.71
CA PHE A 93 -4.85 5.98 -8.74
C PHE A 93 -4.16 6.25 -10.09
N ALA A 94 -4.27 5.32 -11.04
CA ALA A 94 -3.80 5.54 -12.41
C ALA A 94 -4.50 6.78 -13.01
N SER A 95 -3.70 7.73 -13.50
CA SER A 95 -4.22 8.82 -14.31
C SER A 95 -4.65 8.24 -15.66
N ASN A 96 -5.94 8.38 -15.98
CA ASN A 96 -6.45 8.09 -17.32
C ASN A 96 -5.84 9.09 -18.30
N THR A 97 -4.69 8.77 -18.89
CA THR A 97 -4.23 9.41 -20.12
C THR A 97 -5.04 8.82 -21.27
N ILE A 98 -6.25 9.33 -21.48
CA ILE A 98 -6.91 9.22 -22.78
C ILE A 98 -6.02 9.99 -23.75
N THR A 99 -5.11 9.26 -24.40
CA THR A 99 -4.36 9.78 -25.53
C THR A 99 -5.32 9.74 -26.71
N ASP A 100 -5.99 10.86 -26.97
CA ASP A 100 -6.80 11.04 -28.16
C ASP A 100 -5.89 10.91 -29.40
N ILE A 101 -6.00 9.79 -30.11
CA ILE A 101 -5.26 9.51 -31.34
C ILE A 101 -5.97 10.04 -32.59
N THR A 102 -7.09 10.77 -32.44
CA THR A 102 -7.90 11.27 -33.54
C THR A 102 -7.15 12.35 -34.34
N ALA A 103 -6.09 12.94 -33.79
CA ALA A 103 -5.21 13.88 -34.47
C ALA A 103 -4.25 13.25 -35.51
N LYS A 104 -4.23 11.92 -35.69
CA LYS A 104 -3.37 11.24 -36.70
C LYS A 104 -4.04 11.00 -38.07
N TRP A 105 -5.25 11.51 -38.28
CA TRP A 105 -6.00 11.37 -39.54
C TRP A 105 -6.38 12.73 -40.17
N GLY A 106 -5.42 13.66 -40.20
CA GLY A 106 -5.53 14.95 -40.91
C GLY A 106 -4.49 15.07 -42.02
#